data_AF-A0A962Y4A6-F1
#
_entry.id   AF-A0A962Y4A6-F1
#
_cell.length_a   1.000
_cell.length_b   1.000
_cell.length_c   1.000
_cell.angle_alpha   90.00
_cell.angle_beta   90.00
_cell.angle_gamma   90.00
#
_symmetry.space_group_name_H-M   'P 1'
#
loop_
_entity.id
_entity.type
_entity.pdbx_description
1 polymer ?
#
loop_
_entity_poly.entity_id
_entity_poly.type
_entity_poly.pdbx_seq_one_letter_code
_entity_poly.pdbx_strand_id
1 'polypeptide(L)'
;MKQYLDLLYRVRQFGDFKGDRTGTGTWSLFGHQMRFDLRHGFPLVTTKKIHLKSVIHELLWFLKGDTNTRYLKENGVKIWDEWADGQGDLGPVYGYQWRAWPAPDGRHIDQISQVIEQIRSNPDSRRNIV
;
A
#
# COMPACT_ATOMS: atom_id res chain seq x y z
N MET A 1 0.30 6.95 -18.62
CA MET A 1 -0.47 5.76 -18.20
C MET A 1 -1.94 5.96 -18.54
N LYS A 2 -2.43 5.37 -19.63
CA LYS A 2 -3.80 5.59 -20.11
C LYS A 2 -4.83 5.02 -19.13
N GLN A 3 -4.58 3.82 -18.61
CA GLN A 3 -5.45 3.11 -17.66
C GLN A 3 -5.81 3.95 -16.43
N TYR A 4 -4.84 4.66 -15.85
CA TYR A 4 -5.05 5.53 -14.69
C TYR A 4 -5.94 6.74 -15.03
N LEU A 5 -5.73 7.38 -16.18
CA LEU A 5 -6.56 8.52 -16.62
C LEU A 5 -7.98 8.07 -16.97
N ASP A 6 -8.13 6.91 -17.60
CA ASP A 6 -9.43 6.32 -17.91
C ASP A 6 -10.23 6.04 -16.62
N LEU A 7 -9.59 5.56 -15.55
CA LEU A 7 -10.23 5.41 -14.24
C LEU A 7 -10.69 6.75 -13.66
N LEU A 8 -9.82 7.77 -13.65
CA LEU A 8 -10.19 9.10 -13.15
C LEU A 8 -11.37 9.69 -13.94
N TYR A 9 -11.35 9.55 -15.27
CA TYR A 9 -12.45 9.95 -16.12
C TYR A 9 -13.74 9.22 -15.75
N ARG A 10 -13.69 7.88 -15.59
CA ARG A 10 -14.86 7.09 -15.22
C ARG A 10 -15.45 7.49 -13.88
N VAL A 11 -14.63 7.67 -12.84
CA VAL A 11 -15.08 8.11 -11.52
C VAL A 11 -15.76 9.48 -11.61
N ARG A 12 -15.20 10.40 -12.38
CA ARG A 12 -15.75 11.75 -12.54
C ARG A 12 -17.05 11.79 -13.33
N GLN A 13 -17.19 10.98 -14.37
CA GLN A 13 -18.36 11.02 -15.27
C GLN A 13 -19.51 10.14 -14.82
N PHE A 14 -19.21 8.99 -14.21
CA PHE A 14 -20.19 7.94 -13.92
C PHE A 14 -20.22 7.53 -12.44
N GLY A 15 -19.43 8.19 -11.58
CA GLY A 15 -19.48 7.91 -10.15
C GLY A 15 -20.79 8.38 -9.52
N ASP A 16 -21.16 7.74 -8.42
CA ASP A 16 -22.24 8.22 -7.55
C ASP A 16 -21.66 9.12 -6.46
N PHE A 17 -22.33 10.23 -6.17
CA PHE A 17 -21.93 11.08 -5.05
C PHE A 17 -22.25 10.40 -3.71
N LYS A 18 -21.29 10.39 -2.79
CA LYS A 18 -21.39 9.80 -1.45
C LYS A 18 -20.67 10.65 -0.41
N GLY A 19 -21.28 10.79 0.76
CA GLY A 19 -20.56 11.28 1.95
C GLY A 19 -19.45 10.31 2.37
N ASP A 20 -18.47 10.81 3.13
CA ASP A 20 -17.35 10.02 3.66
C ASP A 20 -17.05 10.38 5.12
N ARG A 21 -16.18 9.59 5.78
CA ARG A 21 -15.85 9.75 7.20
C ARG A 21 -15.24 11.11 7.54
N THR A 22 -14.58 11.79 6.60
CA THR A 22 -14.01 13.13 6.81
C THR A 22 -15.03 14.26 6.65
N GLY A 23 -16.22 13.96 6.13
CA GLY A 23 -17.27 14.95 5.85
C GLY A 23 -17.05 15.77 4.57
N THR A 24 -16.11 15.39 3.71
CA THR A 24 -15.75 16.12 2.48
C THR A 24 -16.71 15.82 1.32
N GLY A 25 -17.13 14.56 1.20
CA GLY A 25 -17.89 14.06 0.05
C GLY A 25 -17.01 13.58 -1.10
N THR A 26 -17.49 12.57 -1.83
CA THR A 26 -16.74 11.86 -2.87
C THR A 26 -17.64 11.50 -4.05
N TRP A 27 -17.05 11.43 -5.26
CA TRP A 27 -17.61 10.70 -6.39
C TRP A 27 -17.01 9.31 -6.40
N SER A 28 -17.83 8.26 -6.44
CA SER A 28 -17.40 6.89 -6.16
C SER A 28 -17.87 5.89 -7.21
N LEU A 29 -17.01 4.95 -7.56
CA LEU A 29 -17.33 3.73 -8.28
C LEU A 29 -16.99 2.53 -7.41
N PHE A 30 -17.73 1.43 -7.55
CA PHE A 30 -17.45 0.17 -6.87
C PHE A 30 -17.01 -0.90 -7.87
N GLY A 31 -15.86 -1.53 -7.62
CA GLY A 31 -15.28 -2.55 -8.49
C GLY A 31 -14.63 -2.00 -9.75
N HIS A 32 -13.30 -1.90 -9.77
CA HIS A 32 -12.52 -1.55 -10.96
C HIS A 32 -11.23 -2.35 -10.99
N GLN A 33 -10.73 -2.65 -12.19
CA GLN A 33 -9.48 -3.37 -12.37
C GLN A 33 -8.60 -2.65 -13.40
N MET A 34 -7.32 -2.51 -13.08
CA MET A 34 -6.28 -2.08 -14.00
C MET A 34 -5.20 -3.15 -14.08
N ARG A 35 -4.54 -3.25 -15.23
CA ARG A 35 -3.38 -4.14 -15.43
C ARG A 35 -2.25 -3.33 -16.06
N PHE A 36 -1.04 -3.58 -15.58
CA PHE A 36 0.19 -2.94 -16.05
C PHE A 36 1.20 -4.04 -16.34
N ASP A 37 1.64 -4.16 -17.59
CA ASP A 37 2.73 -5.06 -17.95
C ASP A 37 4.06 -4.36 -17.66
N LEU A 38 4.77 -4.83 -16.63
CA LEU A 38 6.01 -4.23 -16.16
C LEU A 38 7.17 -4.39 -17.16
N ARG A 39 7.04 -5.25 -18.18
CA ARG A 39 8.03 -5.36 -19.27
C ARG A 39 8.03 -4.13 -20.18
N HIS A 40 6.94 -3.36 -20.19
CA HIS A 40 6.82 -2.10 -20.94
C HIS A 40 7.29 -0.87 -20.16
N GLY A 41 7.75 -1.05 -18.91
CA GLY A 41 8.31 0.01 -18.08
C GLY A 41 7.66 0.12 -16.71
N PHE A 42 8.20 1.01 -15.88
CA PHE A 42 7.71 1.24 -14.52
C PHE A 42 6.44 2.12 -14.55
N PRO A 43 5.29 1.66 -14.00
CA PRO A 43 4.02 2.37 -14.09
C PRO A 43 3.93 3.53 -13.08
N LEU A 44 4.85 4.49 -13.18
CA LEU A 44 4.79 5.74 -12.45
C LEU A 44 3.89 6.74 -13.21
N VAL A 45 3.00 7.42 -12.49
CA VAL A 45 2.21 8.52 -13.08
C VAL A 45 3.15 9.60 -13.61
N THR A 46 3.00 9.93 -14.89
CA THR A 46 3.80 10.96 -15.57
C THR A 46 3.04 12.26 -15.84
N THR A 47 1.71 12.24 -15.75
CA THR A 47 0.85 13.44 -15.95
C THR A 47 0.87 14.40 -14.76
N LYS A 48 1.54 14.04 -13.67
CA LYS A 48 1.93 14.92 -12.57
C LYS A 48 3.23 14.39 -11.96
N LYS A 49 4.04 15.27 -11.37
CA LYS A 49 5.26 14.84 -10.66
C LYS A 49 4.87 14.06 -9.39
N ILE A 50 5.48 12.89 -9.20
CA ILE A 50 5.29 12.05 -8.00
C ILE A 50 6.54 12.15 -7.12
N HIS A 51 6.33 12.26 -5.81
CA HIS A 51 7.42 12.25 -4.83
C HIS A 51 7.90 10.82 -4.56
N LEU A 52 8.64 10.26 -5.51
CA LEU A 52 9.07 8.85 -5.50
C LEU A 52 9.89 8.47 -4.27
N LYS A 53 10.65 9.41 -3.69
CA LYS A 53 11.39 9.19 -2.45
C LYS A 53 10.49 8.68 -1.31
N SER A 54 9.30 9.26 -1.13
CA SER A 54 8.36 8.80 -0.10
C SER A 54 7.89 7.37 -0.35
N VAL A 55 7.56 7.04 -1.60
CA VAL A 55 7.07 5.70 -1.98
C VAL A 55 8.12 4.63 -1.69
N ILE A 56 9.40 4.91 -2.00
CA ILE A 56 10.50 3.97 -1.75
C ILE A 56 10.69 3.75 -0.26
N HIS A 57 10.81 4.82 0.54
CA HIS A 57 11.02 4.68 1.98
C HIS A 57 9.84 4.05 2.70
N GLU A 58 8.61 4.33 2.28
CA GLU A 58 7.42 3.67 2.82
C GLU A 58 7.45 2.15 2.57
N LEU A 59 7.80 1.71 1.37
CA LEU A 59 7.93 0.28 1.07
C LEU A 59 9.05 -0.38 1.88
N LEU A 60 10.22 0.27 2.00
CA LEU A 60 11.31 -0.23 2.83
C LEU A 60 10.92 -0.33 4.31
N TRP A 61 10.14 0.63 4.80
CA TRP A 61 9.61 0.65 6.15
C TRP A 61 8.61 -0.48 6.40
N PHE A 62 7.66 -0.72 5.49
CA PHE A 62 6.77 -1.89 5.54
C PHE A 62 7.55 -3.21 5.55
N LEU A 63 8.55 -3.34 4.67
CA LEU A 63 9.38 -4.54 4.58
C LEU A 63 10.23 -4.76 5.85
N LYS A 64 10.58 -3.71 6.60
CA LYS A 64 11.23 -3.84 7.92
C LYS A 64 10.28 -4.34 9.02
N GLY A 65 8.97 -4.30 8.78
CA GLY A 65 7.96 -4.61 9.79
C GLY A 65 7.70 -3.47 10.78
N ASP A 66 8.22 -2.28 10.48
CA ASP A 66 8.13 -1.12 11.36
C ASP A 66 6.75 -0.45 11.23
N THR A 67 6.26 0.10 12.33
CA THR A 67 4.99 0.83 12.42
C THR A 67 5.13 2.18 13.15
N ASN A 68 6.35 2.56 13.52
CA ASN A 68 6.66 3.88 14.05
C ASN A 68 7.19 4.82 12.94
N THR A 69 6.74 6.07 12.93
CA THR A 69 7.08 7.07 11.91
C THR A 69 8.52 7.60 12.00
N ARG A 70 9.30 7.25 13.03
CA ARG A 70 10.68 7.73 13.22
C ARG A 70 11.57 7.49 12.01
N TYR A 71 11.62 6.27 11.48
CA TYR A 71 12.43 5.95 10.28
C TYR A 71 12.02 6.82 9.08
N LEU A 72 10.71 7.02 8.88
CA LEU A 72 10.19 7.86 7.80
C LEU A 72 10.64 9.32 7.98
N LYS A 73 10.50 9.86 9.18
CA LYS A 73 10.89 11.24 9.53
C LYS A 73 12.39 11.48 9.36
N GLU A 74 13.23 10.56 9.81
CA GLU A 74 14.69 10.59 9.62
C GLU A 74 15.08 10.63 8.13
N ASN A 75 14.26 10.03 7.26
CA ASN A 75 14.45 10.06 5.82
C ASN A 75 13.68 11.19 5.11
N GLY A 76 13.09 12.12 5.86
CA GLY A 76 12.37 13.29 5.33
C GLY A 76 11.01 12.94 4.70
N VAL A 77 10.37 11.85 5.16
CA VAL A 77 9.05 11.39 4.71
C VAL A 77 8.03 11.64 5.81
N LYS A 78 6.94 12.33 5.47
CA LYS A 78 5.92 12.82 6.43
C LYS A 78 4.49 12.33 6.14
N ILE A 79 4.32 11.40 5.20
CA ILE A 79 3.01 11.00 4.66
C ILE A 79 2.11 10.25 5.66
N TRP A 80 2.65 9.90 6.84
CA TRP A 80 1.96 9.21 7.93
C TRP A 80 1.81 10.08 9.19
N ASP A 81 2.27 11.35 9.17
CA ASP A 81 2.35 12.20 10.35
C ASP A 81 0.96 12.47 10.97
N GLU A 82 -0.08 12.60 10.15
CA GLU A 82 -1.45 12.91 10.61
C GLU A 82 -2.15 11.75 11.34
N TRP A 83 -1.59 10.54 11.25
CA TRP A 83 -2.19 9.33 11.81
C TRP A 83 -1.43 8.76 13.00
N ALA A 84 -0.19 9.19 13.19
CA ALA A 84 0.66 8.72 14.26
C ALA A 84 0.27 9.36 15.60
N ASP A 85 0.42 8.60 16.69
CA ASP A 85 0.22 9.15 18.03
C ASP A 85 1.37 10.09 18.46
N GLY A 86 1.33 10.57 19.71
CA GLY A 86 2.35 11.47 20.26
C GLY A 86 3.77 10.88 20.32
N GLN A 87 3.91 9.56 20.26
CA GLN A 87 5.20 8.85 20.19
C GLN A 87 5.59 8.43 18.77
N GLY A 88 4.71 8.70 17.80
CA GLY A 88 4.89 8.39 16.40
C GLY A 88 4.45 6.97 16.03
N ASP A 89 3.74 6.26 16.90
CA ASP A 89 3.24 4.91 16.66
C ASP A 89 1.91 4.92 15.90
N LEU A 90 1.73 3.97 14.99
CA LEU A 90 0.50 3.78 14.20
C LEU A 90 -0.29 2.54 14.62
N GLY A 91 0.18 1.80 15.64
CA GLY A 91 -0.33 0.48 15.98
C GLY A 91 0.10 -0.60 14.97
N PRO A 92 -0.54 -1.78 14.97
CA PRO A 92 -0.12 -2.94 14.15
C PRO A 92 -0.63 -2.85 12.71
N VAL A 93 -0.20 -1.83 11.96
CA VAL A 93 -0.54 -1.62 10.54
C VAL A 93 0.36 -2.47 9.61
N TYR A 94 0.15 -2.35 8.29
CA TYR A 94 0.82 -3.06 7.19
C TYR A 94 2.13 -3.80 7.54
N GLY A 95 3.22 -3.09 7.88
CA GLY A 95 4.52 -3.70 8.15
C GLY A 95 4.47 -4.78 9.22
N TYR A 96 3.80 -4.50 10.34
CA TYR A 96 3.60 -5.48 11.41
C TYR A 96 2.83 -6.71 10.90
N GLN A 97 1.73 -6.52 10.15
CA GLN A 97 0.95 -7.64 9.59
C GLN A 97 1.73 -8.44 8.53
N TRP A 98 2.59 -7.78 7.76
CA TRP A 98 3.41 -8.42 6.73
C TRP A 98 4.53 -9.28 7.33
N ARG A 99 5.16 -8.82 8.41
CA ARG A 99 6.37 -9.46 8.98
C ARG A 99 6.12 -10.24 10.27
N ALA A 100 5.01 -9.97 10.95
CA ALA A 100 4.70 -10.51 12.27
C ALA A 100 3.18 -10.57 12.53
N TRP A 101 2.41 -11.18 11.63
CA TRP A 101 0.97 -11.39 11.87
C TRP A 101 0.74 -12.22 13.15
N PRO A 102 -0.03 -11.75 14.14
CA PRO A 102 -0.24 -12.46 15.40
C PRO A 102 -1.26 -13.59 15.21
N ALA A 103 -0.82 -14.82 15.46
CA ALA A 103 -1.68 -15.99 15.46
C ALA A 103 -2.37 -16.20 16.82
N PRO A 104 -3.56 -16.83 16.88
CA PRO A 104 -4.28 -17.07 18.14
C PRO A 104 -3.51 -17.90 19.17
N ASP A 105 -2.51 -18.67 18.74
CA ASP A 105 -1.65 -19.50 19.59
C ASP A 105 -0.39 -18.77 20.07
N GLY A 106 -0.29 -17.47 19.84
CA GLY A 106 0.82 -16.63 20.30
C GLY A 106 2.03 -16.59 19.35
N ARG A 107 2.00 -17.32 18.23
CA ARG A 107 3.06 -17.21 17.19
C ARG A 107 2.91 -15.91 16.39
N HIS A 108 4.00 -15.52 15.73
CA HIS A 108 4.02 -14.47 14.71
C HIS A 108 4.35 -15.08 13.35
N ILE A 109 3.59 -14.72 12.32
CA ILE A 109 3.71 -15.25 10.96
C ILE A 109 4.34 -14.17 10.06
N ASP A 110 5.54 -14.44 9.53
CA ASP A 110 6.19 -13.59 8.52
C ASP A 110 5.72 -13.99 7.12
N GLN A 111 4.68 -13.29 6.64
CA GLN A 111 4.04 -13.57 5.36
C GLN A 111 4.94 -13.25 4.16
N ILE A 112 5.79 -12.22 4.27
CA ILE A 112 6.74 -11.84 3.21
C ILE A 112 7.79 -12.94 3.01
N SER A 113 8.37 -13.45 4.11
CA SER A 113 9.33 -14.55 4.02
C SER A 113 8.67 -15.82 3.45
N GLN A 114 7.44 -16.13 3.87
CA GLN A 114 6.70 -17.29 3.37
C GLN A 114 6.37 -17.19 1.88
N VAL A 115 5.87 -16.05 1.39
CA VAL A 115 5.53 -15.91 -0.03
C VAL A 115 6.78 -15.97 -0.91
N ILE A 116 7.92 -15.41 -0.48
CA ILE A 116 9.19 -15.52 -1.20
C ILE A 116 9.62 -16.98 -1.30
N GLU A 117 9.53 -17.72 -0.20
CA GLU A 117 9.90 -19.14 -0.17
C GLU A 117 8.95 -19.97 -1.05
N GLN A 118 7.64 -19.70 -1.03
CA GLN A 118 6.67 -20.38 -1.89
C GLN A 118 6.91 -20.08 -3.37
N ILE A 119 7.24 -18.84 -3.75
CA ILE A 119 7.58 -18.50 -5.14
C ILE A 119 8.81 -19.28 -5.61
N ARG A 120 9.79 -19.50 -4.73
CA ARG A 120 11.02 -20.24 -5.05
C ARG A 120 10.80 -21.76 -5.14
N SER A 121 10.07 -22.32 -4.18
CA SER A 121 9.92 -23.77 -4.01
C SER A 121 8.67 -24.35 -4.69
N ASN A 122 7.62 -23.56 -4.86
CA ASN A 122 6.32 -23.97 -5.42
C ASN A 122 5.67 -22.82 -6.22
N PRO A 123 6.28 -22.43 -7.36
CA PRO A 123 5.85 -21.25 -8.13
C PRO A 123 4.41 -21.34 -8.66
N ASP A 124 3.89 -22.55 -8.87
CA ASP A 124 2.53 -22.79 -9.37
C ASP A 124 1.45 -22.73 -8.28
N SER A 125 1.87 -22.49 -7.03
CA SER A 125 0.95 -22.29 -5.91
C SER A 125 -0.04 -21.15 -6.22
N ARG A 126 -1.33 -21.47 -6.09
CA ARG A 126 -2.43 -20.49 -6.17
C ARG A 126 -2.71 -19.82 -4.83
N ARG A 127 -1.82 -20.03 -3.84
CA ARG A 127 -1.94 -19.55 -2.46
C ARG A 127 -0.80 -18.61 -2.06
N ASN A 128 -0.11 -18.04 -3.05
CA ASN A 128 0.89 -16.99 -2.84
C ASN A 128 0.17 -15.67 -2.48
N ILE A 129 -0.07 -15.47 -1.18
CA ILE A 129 -0.85 -14.37 -0.60
C ILE A 129 -0.07 -13.77 0.57
N VAL A 130 -0.25 -12.46 0.77
CA VAL A 130 0.18 -11.67 1.93
C VAL A 130 -1.00 -10.83 2.39
#